data_AF-A0A970TRB5-F1
#
_entry.id   AF-A0A970TRB5-F1
#
_cell.length_a   1.000
_cell.length_b   1.000
_cell.length_c   1.000
_cell.angle_alpha   90.00
_cell.angle_beta   90.00
_cell.angle_gamma   90.00
#
_symmetry.space_group_name_H-M   'P 1'
#
loop_
_entity.id
_entity.type
_entity.pdbx_description
1 polymer ?
#
loop_
_entity_poly.entity_id
_entity_poly.type
_entity_poly.pdbx_seq_one_letter_code
_entity_poly.pdbx_strand_id
1 'polypeptide(L)'
;MDFNKKIEEICVSALLEEITTTPKPGLVDTLNSGAHKDMDYSTFIASINAIRPYFLKFTQAGAELNRIDNTTLAQLRPLGLQCEKAMLKATKGINTHKGAIFSLGILAASAGYCY
;
A
#
# COMPACT_ATOMS: atom_id res chain seq x y z
N MET A 1 -16.31 15.09 4.39
CA MET A 1 -15.00 14.40 4.44
C MET A 1 -14.67 14.00 3.02
N ASP A 2 -13.48 14.34 2.52
CA ASP A 2 -13.03 14.00 1.16
C ASP A 2 -12.98 12.47 0.97
N PHE A 3 -13.72 11.93 0.01
CA PHE A 3 -13.81 10.49 -0.26
C PHE A 3 -12.42 9.87 -0.53
N ASN A 4 -11.58 10.56 -1.30
CA ASN A 4 -10.23 10.10 -1.62
C ASN A 4 -9.38 9.96 -0.35
N LYS A 5 -9.53 10.92 0.56
CA LYS A 5 -8.84 10.89 1.85
C LYS A 5 -9.31 9.75 2.73
N LYS A 6 -10.61 9.44 2.70
CA LYS A 6 -11.17 8.31 3.44
C LYS A 6 -10.62 6.96 2.93
N ILE A 7 -10.48 6.78 1.62
CA ILE A 7 -9.88 5.56 1.06
C ILE A 7 -8.41 5.42 1.46
N GLU A 8 -7.64 6.51 1.43
CA GLU A 8 -6.26 6.53 1.94
C GLU A 8 -6.18 6.06 3.40
N GLU A 9 -7.04 6.59 4.26
CA GLU A 9 -7.07 6.25 5.69
C GLU A 9 -7.42 4.77 5.90
N ILE A 10 -8.40 4.22 5.17
CA ILE A 10 -8.77 2.80 5.27
C ILE A 10 -7.60 1.91 4.84
N CYS A 11 -6.92 2.21 3.73
CA CYS A 11 -5.76 1.44 3.29
C CYS A 11 -4.61 1.49 4.31
N VAL A 12 -4.35 2.66 4.90
CA VAL A 12 -3.32 2.83 5.94
C VAL A 12 -3.69 2.06 7.20
N SER A 13 -4.95 2.14 7.65
CA SER A 13 -5.42 1.39 8.82
C SER A 13 -5.28 -0.12 8.61
N ALA A 14 -5.63 -0.63 7.43
CA ALA A 14 -5.45 -2.06 7.12
C ALA A 14 -3.99 -2.52 7.23
N LEU A 15 -3.03 -1.70 6.79
CA LEU A 15 -1.61 -2.02 6.94
C LEU A 15 -1.11 -1.94 8.39
N LEU A 16 -1.62 -0.97 9.15
CA LEU A 16 -1.30 -0.84 10.57
C LEU A 16 -1.89 -2.00 11.39
N GLU A 17 -3.10 -2.42 11.08
CA GLU A 17 -3.73 -3.61 11.68
C GLU A 17 -2.95 -4.88 11.32
N GLU A 18 -2.48 -5.02 10.07
CA GLU A 18 -1.68 -6.17 9.63
C GLU A 18 -0.36 -6.33 10.40
N ILE A 19 0.35 -5.22 10.65
CA ILE A 19 1.63 -5.25 11.36
C ILE A 19 1.48 -5.29 12.88
N THR A 20 0.31 -4.90 13.41
CA THR A 20 -0.01 -4.96 14.85
C THR A 20 -0.75 -6.22 15.25
N THR A 21 -1.13 -7.07 14.29
CA THR A 21 -1.71 -8.39 14.56
C THR A 21 -0.64 -9.32 15.12
N THR A 22 -0.68 -9.53 16.43
CA THR A 22 0.31 -10.29 17.20
C THR A 22 -0.39 -11.39 18.02
N PRO A 23 0.13 -12.64 18.04
CA PRO A 23 1.36 -13.09 17.41
C PRO A 23 1.18 -13.44 15.92
N LYS A 24 2.26 -13.31 15.15
CA LYS A 24 2.28 -13.64 13.71
C LYS A 24 3.44 -14.59 13.37
N PRO A 25 3.26 -15.91 13.55
CA PRO A 25 4.35 -16.88 13.42
C PRO A 25 5.11 -16.77 12.09
N GLY A 26 6.42 -16.54 12.17
CA GLY A 26 7.31 -16.44 11.02
C GLY A 26 7.32 -15.09 10.30
N LEU A 27 6.38 -14.18 10.61
CA LEU A 27 6.29 -12.84 10.01
C LEU A 27 6.68 -11.78 11.03
N VAL A 28 6.94 -10.56 10.55
CA VAL A 28 7.18 -9.40 11.42
C VAL A 28 5.88 -9.00 12.10
N ASP A 29 5.95 -8.76 13.41
CA ASP A 29 4.87 -8.24 14.25
C ASP A 29 5.41 -7.27 15.32
N THR A 30 4.60 -6.94 16.34
CA THR A 30 5.02 -6.02 17.42
C THR A 30 5.98 -6.63 18.44
N LEU A 31 6.11 -7.96 18.50
CA LEU A 31 7.00 -8.64 19.44
C LEU A 31 8.36 -8.94 18.82
N ASN A 32 8.42 -9.26 17.52
CA ASN A 32 9.66 -9.69 16.88
C ASN A 32 9.63 -9.58 15.34
N SER A 33 10.78 -9.82 14.73
CA SER A 33 10.95 -9.85 13.26
C SER A 33 10.57 -11.19 12.60
N GLY A 34 10.00 -12.14 13.33
CA GLY A 34 9.72 -13.48 12.82
C GLY A 34 10.97 -14.18 12.30
N ALA A 35 10.90 -14.72 11.09
CA ALA A 35 12.05 -15.33 10.42
C ALA A 35 12.99 -14.31 9.74
N HIS A 36 12.64 -13.02 9.74
CA HIS A 36 13.38 -11.98 9.04
C HIS A 36 14.57 -11.49 9.86
N LYS A 37 15.65 -11.17 9.15
CA LYS A 37 16.87 -10.56 9.71
C LYS A 37 17.16 -9.17 9.15
N ASP A 38 16.43 -8.81 8.11
CA ASP A 38 16.60 -7.59 7.32
C ASP A 38 15.56 -6.53 7.66
N MET A 39 14.41 -6.90 8.24
CA MET A 39 13.34 -5.97 8.60
C MET A 39 12.73 -6.23 9.97
N ASP A 40 12.05 -5.21 10.47
CA ASP A 40 11.36 -5.19 11.76
C ASP A 40 10.12 -4.29 11.69
N TYR A 41 9.42 -4.17 12.81
CA TYR A 41 8.25 -3.29 12.94
C TYR A 41 8.52 -1.85 12.45
N SER A 42 9.68 -1.29 12.81
CA SER A 42 10.04 0.09 12.42
C SER A 42 10.19 0.25 10.91
N THR A 43 10.71 -0.78 10.24
CA THR A 43 10.85 -0.86 8.79
C THR A 43 9.47 -0.85 8.11
N PHE A 44 8.50 -1.56 8.67
CA PHE A 44 7.12 -1.55 8.19
C PHE A 44 6.46 -0.18 8.39
N ILE A 45 6.62 0.46 9.56
CA ILE A 45 6.08 1.81 9.81
C ILE A 45 6.68 2.85 8.84
N ALA A 46 7.99 2.81 8.62
CA ALA A 46 8.65 3.68 7.65
C ALA A 46 8.08 3.48 6.24
N SER A 47 7.84 2.22 5.86
CA SER A 47 7.20 1.88 4.60
C SER A 47 5.76 2.40 4.48
N ILE A 48 4.93 2.20 5.49
CA ILE A 48 3.51 2.63 5.51
C ILE A 48 3.44 4.15 5.31
N ASN A 49 4.26 4.91 6.04
CA ASN A 49 4.33 6.36 5.89
C ASN A 49 4.74 6.80 4.48
N ALA A 50 5.69 6.08 3.86
CA ALA A 50 6.16 6.38 2.52
C ALA A 50 5.12 6.10 1.43
N ILE A 51 4.32 5.04 1.58
CA ILE A 51 3.33 4.63 0.57
C ILE A 51 1.95 5.25 0.79
N ARG A 52 1.63 5.72 2.00
CA ARG A 52 0.36 6.40 2.35
C ARG A 52 -0.15 7.36 1.28
N PRO A 53 0.60 8.37 0.80
CA PRO A 53 0.07 9.34 -0.17
C PRO A 53 -0.28 8.71 -1.53
N TYR A 54 0.20 7.50 -1.83
CA TYR A 54 -0.12 6.81 -3.08
C TYR A 54 -1.52 6.20 -3.07
N PHE A 55 -2.10 5.85 -1.91
CA PHE A 55 -3.48 5.35 -1.89
C PHE A 55 -4.47 6.42 -2.34
N LEU A 56 -4.29 7.67 -1.90
CA LEU A 56 -5.05 8.80 -2.40
C LEU A 56 -4.87 8.98 -3.92
N LYS A 57 -3.64 8.86 -4.43
CA LYS A 57 -3.35 8.96 -5.88
C LYS A 57 -3.98 7.81 -6.67
N PHE A 58 -4.01 6.60 -6.13
CA PHE A 58 -4.68 5.47 -6.78
C PHE A 58 -6.18 5.72 -6.89
N THR A 59 -6.81 6.22 -5.83
CA THR A 59 -8.23 6.59 -5.86
C THR A 59 -8.51 7.69 -6.89
N GLN A 60 -7.69 8.74 -6.93
CA GLN A 60 -7.81 9.79 -7.94
C GLN A 60 -7.65 9.25 -9.36
N ALA A 61 -6.62 8.43 -9.61
CA ALA A 61 -6.41 7.80 -10.91
C ALA A 61 -7.59 6.91 -11.32
N GLY A 62 -8.22 6.24 -10.35
CA GLY A 62 -9.44 5.48 -10.56
C GLY A 62 -10.64 6.31 -10.99
N ALA A 63 -10.86 7.46 -10.33
CA ALA A 63 -11.95 8.39 -10.64
C ALA A 63 -11.80 9.04 -12.04
N GLU A 64 -10.59 9.08 -12.59
CA GLU A 64 -10.30 9.59 -13.94
C GLU A 64 -10.48 8.52 -15.04
N LEU A 65 -10.72 7.25 -14.69
CA LEU A 65 -10.90 6.19 -15.66
C LEU A 65 -12.27 6.31 -16.36
N ASN A 66 -12.26 6.36 -17.69
CA ASN A 66 -13.50 6.33 -18.48
C ASN A 66 -14.18 4.95 -18.50
N ARG A 67 -13.41 3.87 -18.29
CA ARG A 67 -13.90 2.49 -18.23
C ARG A 67 -12.86 1.58 -17.59
N ILE A 68 -13.31 0.46 -17.04
CA ILE A 68 -12.43 -0.65 -16.64
C ILE A 68 -12.39 -1.71 -17.76
N ASP A 69 -11.19 -1.94 -18.28
CA ASP A 69 -10.88 -2.99 -19.27
C ASP A 69 -9.48 -3.61 -19.05
N ASN A 70 -9.02 -4.41 -20.02
CA ASN A 70 -7.72 -5.05 -20.02
C ASN A 70 -6.52 -4.08 -20.07
N THR A 71 -6.73 -2.80 -20.34
CA THR A 71 -5.68 -1.76 -20.33
C THR A 71 -5.54 -1.08 -18.98
N THR A 72 -6.56 -1.15 -18.11
CA THR A 72 -6.59 -0.46 -16.80
C THR A 72 -5.34 -0.70 -15.95
N LEU A 73 -4.90 -1.96 -15.85
CA LEU A 73 -3.69 -2.29 -15.08
C LEU A 73 -2.43 -1.66 -15.70
N ALA A 74 -2.36 -1.54 -17.02
CA ALA A 74 -1.25 -0.88 -17.68
C ALA A 74 -1.26 0.64 -17.40
N GLN A 75 -2.44 1.26 -17.28
CA GLN A 75 -2.60 2.67 -16.92
C GLN A 75 -2.19 2.93 -15.45
N LEU A 76 -2.51 2.02 -14.52
CA LEU A 76 -2.16 2.16 -13.10
C LEU A 76 -0.71 1.78 -12.76
N ARG A 77 -0.07 0.95 -13.60
CA ARG A 77 1.28 0.41 -13.34
C ARG A 77 2.35 1.47 -13.10
N PRO A 78 2.44 2.59 -13.85
CA PRO A 78 3.41 3.64 -13.57
C PRO A 78 3.29 4.21 -12.15
N LEU A 79 2.07 4.38 -11.65
CA LEU A 79 1.82 4.85 -10.28
C LEU A 79 2.24 3.79 -9.24
N GLY A 80 1.94 2.51 -9.49
CA GLY A 80 2.42 1.40 -8.66
C GLY A 80 3.95 1.32 -8.58
N LEU A 81 4.65 1.50 -9.70
CA LEU A 81 6.11 1.52 -9.72
C LEU A 81 6.69 2.71 -8.94
N GLN A 82 6.03 3.87 -8.94
CA GLN A 82 6.44 5.00 -8.11
C GLN A 82 6.24 4.71 -6.62
N CYS A 83 5.11 4.10 -6.26
CA CYS A 83 4.81 3.66 -4.90
C CYS A 83 5.86 2.65 -4.40
N GLU A 84 6.19 1.64 -5.21
CA GLU A 84 7.25 0.67 -4.91
C GLU A 84 8.61 1.33 -4.72
N LYS A 85 8.96 2.32 -5.56
CA LYS A 85 10.22 3.07 -5.40
C LYS A 85 10.25 3.86 -4.09
N ALA A 86 9.13 4.47 -3.69
CA ALA A 86 9.03 5.19 -2.41
C ALA A 86 9.19 4.22 -1.22
N MET A 87 8.53 3.07 -1.28
CA MET A 87 8.68 1.97 -0.32
C MET A 87 10.15 1.56 -0.18
N LEU A 88 10.78 1.14 -1.28
CA LEU A 88 12.17 0.69 -1.29
C LEU A 88 13.14 1.77 -0.81
N LYS A 89 12.90 3.05 -1.15
CA LYS A 89 13.73 4.15 -0.66
C LYS A 89 13.64 4.28 0.86
N ALA A 90 12.43 4.21 1.43
CA ALA A 90 12.21 4.33 2.87
C ALA A 90 12.76 3.12 3.65
N THR A 91 12.75 1.94 3.03
CA THR A 91 13.19 0.68 3.63
C THR A 91 14.60 0.25 3.22
N LYS A 92 15.39 1.14 2.61
CA LYS A 92 16.77 0.85 2.17
C LYS A 92 16.87 -0.40 1.26
N GLY A 93 15.88 -0.61 0.40
CA GLY A 93 15.83 -1.70 -0.57
C GLY A 93 15.05 -2.93 -0.12
N ILE A 94 14.49 -2.95 1.09
CA ILE A 94 13.75 -4.11 1.62
C ILE A 94 12.30 -4.11 1.11
N ASN A 95 11.83 -5.28 0.69
CA ASN A 95 10.45 -5.45 0.24
C ASN A 95 9.51 -5.75 1.43
N THR A 96 8.80 -4.73 1.90
CA THR A 96 7.80 -4.87 2.96
C THR A 96 6.37 -4.99 2.43
N HIS A 97 6.04 -4.30 1.33
CA HIS A 97 4.65 -4.10 0.91
C HIS A 97 4.38 -4.23 -0.60
N LYS A 98 5.25 -4.83 -1.44
CA LYS A 98 4.95 -4.93 -2.90
C LYS A 98 3.59 -5.57 -3.20
N GLY A 99 3.26 -6.66 -2.51
CA GLY A 99 1.96 -7.33 -2.65
C GLY A 99 0.80 -6.45 -2.20
N ALA A 100 0.95 -5.74 -1.09
CA ALA A 100 -0.06 -4.82 -0.59
C ALA A 100 -0.26 -3.60 -1.50
N ILE A 101 0.82 -3.03 -2.06
CA ILE A 101 0.76 -1.94 -3.06
C ILE A 101 -0.07 -2.37 -4.27
N PHE A 102 0.12 -3.60 -4.76
CA PHE A 102 -0.66 -4.13 -5.87
C PHE A 102 -2.15 -4.28 -5.49
N SER A 103 -2.45 -5.03 -4.44
CA SER A 103 -3.83 -5.35 -4.06
C SER A 103 -4.61 -4.12 -3.58
N LEU A 104 -4.06 -3.35 -2.63
CA LEU A 104 -4.72 -2.15 -2.12
C LEU A 104 -4.73 -1.01 -3.15
N GLY A 105 -3.74 -0.94 -4.03
CA GLY A 105 -3.74 0.03 -5.14
C GLY A 105 -4.88 -0.23 -6.13
N ILE A 106 -5.14 -1.49 -6.49
CA ILE A 106 -6.28 -1.88 -7.32
C ILE A 106 -7.61 -1.56 -6.62
N LEU A 107 -7.72 -1.89 -5.32
CA LEU A 107 -8.94 -1.62 -4.54
C LEU A 107 -9.19 -0.11 -4.42
N ALA A 108 -8.15 0.68 -4.15
CA ALA A 108 -8.25 2.13 -4.06
C ALA A 108 -8.67 2.76 -5.39
N ALA A 109 -8.10 2.32 -6.51
CA ALA A 109 -8.49 2.77 -7.85
C ALA A 109 -9.93 2.33 -8.19
N SER A 110 -10.31 1.10 -7.88
CA SER A 110 -11.68 0.61 -8.08
C SER A 110 -12.70 1.42 -7.27
N ALA A 111 -12.36 1.77 -6.02
CA ALA A 111 -13.21 2.63 -5.20
C ALA A 111 -13.37 4.03 -5.80
N GLY A 112 -12.31 4.60 -6.34
CA GLY A 112 -12.36 5.88 -7.05
C GLY A 112 -13.20 5.84 -8.31
N TYR A 113 -13.11 4.76 -9.09
CA TYR A 113 -13.94 4.58 -10.30
C TYR A 113 -15.44 4.46 -10.00
N CYS A 114 -15.80 3.87 -8.86
CA CYS A 114 -17.19 3.66 -8.47
C CYS A 114 -17.88 4.88 -7.85
N TYR A 115 -17.14 5.93 -7.50
CA TYR A 115 -17.64 7.11 -6.79
C TYR A 115 -17.73 8.33 -7.71
#